data_AF-A0A078JXQ6-F1
#
_entry.id   AF-A0A078JXQ6-F1
#
_cell.length_a   1.000
_cell.length_b   1.000
_cell.length_c   1.000
_cell.angle_alpha   90.00
_cell.angle_beta   90.00
_cell.angle_gamma   90.00
#
_symmetry.space_group_name_H-M   'P 1'
#
loop_
_entity.id
_entity.type
_entity.pdbx_description
1 polymer ?
#
loop_
_entity_poly.entity_id
_entity_poly.type
_entity_poly.pdbx_seq_one_letter_code
_entity_poly.pdbx_strand_id
1 'polypeptide(L)'
;MVLAGYEHKVDEVVQDLLNCLDSPELPFLQWQECFAVLATRLPKDLRMMLESKYREFESISRNSLTADFPAKLLKGILEAHLLSCDEKDRGALERLIEPLMSLAKSYEGGRESHARVIVHSLFEEYLSVEELFNDNMLADVIERMRQQYKKDLLKIVDIVLSHQGIKNKNKLVLRFMEQLVYPNPAAYRDKLIRFSTLNHTNYSELALKASQLLEQTKLSELRSNIARSLSELEMFTEDGENMDTPKRKSAINERMEDLVSASLAVEDALVGLFDHSDHTLQRRVVETYIRRLYQPYVVKESIRMQWHRSGLIASWEFLEEHMERKNSGLDDQETPEKGLVEKRSERKWGAMVIIKSLQFLPSIISAALTETNHNEHVSAGAPLSGNMMHIAIVGINNQM
;
A
#
# COMPACT_ATOMS: atom_id res chain seq x y z
N MET A 1 4.87 3.86 29.19
CA MET A 1 5.96 4.55 29.92
C MET A 1 6.79 5.47 29.01
N VAL A 2 7.38 4.97 27.91
CA VAL A 2 8.09 5.84 26.94
C VAL A 2 7.20 6.96 26.41
N LEU A 3 5.95 6.66 26.01
CA LEU A 3 5.00 7.67 25.57
C LEU A 3 4.63 8.70 26.64
N ALA A 4 4.74 8.35 27.93
CA ALA A 4 4.53 9.26 29.05
C ALA A 4 5.78 10.09 29.41
N GLY A 5 6.87 9.97 28.64
CA GLY A 5 8.09 10.77 28.81
C GLY A 5 9.19 10.10 29.65
N TYR A 6 8.96 8.89 30.16
CA TYR A 6 9.95 8.19 30.99
C TYR A 6 11.00 7.47 30.15
N GLU A 7 12.29 7.64 30.52
CA GLU A 7 13.41 7.03 29.82
C GLU A 7 13.40 5.49 29.92
N HIS A 8 13.34 4.83 28.77
CA HIS A 8 13.51 3.39 28.62
C HIS A 8 14.26 3.10 27.32
N LYS A 9 14.87 1.92 27.22
CA LYS A 9 15.54 1.48 26.00
C LYS A 9 14.50 1.09 24.94
N VAL A 10 14.25 2.02 24.02
CA VAL A 10 13.22 1.88 22.97
C VAL A 10 13.35 0.59 22.17
N ASP A 11 14.57 0.22 21.78
CA ASP A 11 14.79 -0.95 20.91
C ASP A 11 14.44 -2.27 21.61
N GLU A 12 14.75 -2.40 22.91
CA GLU A 12 14.37 -3.57 23.72
C GLU A 12 12.85 -3.63 23.88
N VAL A 13 12.20 -2.51 24.21
CA VAL A 13 10.74 -2.43 24.37
C VAL A 13 9.99 -2.80 23.08
N VAL A 14 10.48 -2.34 21.93
CA VAL A 14 9.89 -2.69 20.62
C VAL A 14 10.07 -4.18 20.37
N GLN A 15 11.26 -4.72 20.58
CA GLN A 15 11.54 -6.13 20.32
C GLN A 15 10.69 -7.04 21.21
N ASP A 16 10.56 -6.71 22.49
CA ASP A 16 9.73 -7.47 23.43
C ASP A 16 8.25 -7.45 23.00
N LEU A 17 7.74 -6.27 22.62
CA LEU A 17 6.36 -6.17 22.13
C LEU A 17 6.14 -7.02 20.86
N LEU A 18 7.06 -6.94 19.88
CA LEU A 18 6.98 -7.74 18.66
C LEU A 18 6.97 -9.24 18.97
N ASN A 19 7.89 -9.70 19.83
CA ASN A 19 7.96 -11.09 20.27
C ASN A 19 6.65 -11.55 20.94
N CYS A 20 6.04 -10.69 21.76
CA CYS A 20 4.76 -10.98 22.38
C CYS A 20 3.62 -11.08 21.35
N LEU A 21 3.51 -10.12 20.42
CA LEU A 21 2.45 -10.09 19.41
C LEU A 21 2.55 -11.24 18.39
N ASP A 22 3.77 -11.69 18.11
CA ASP A 22 4.01 -12.83 17.24
C ASP A 22 3.71 -14.18 17.91
N SER A 23 3.67 -14.23 19.25
CA SER A 23 3.37 -15.46 20.00
C SER A 23 1.92 -15.94 19.77
N PRO A 24 1.70 -17.19 19.32
CA PRO A 24 0.37 -17.75 19.18
C PRO A 24 -0.35 -17.99 20.52
N GLU A 25 0.39 -18.05 21.63
CA GLU A 25 -0.15 -18.31 22.97
C GLU A 25 -0.72 -17.05 23.64
N LEU A 26 -0.29 -15.85 23.21
CA LEU A 26 -0.69 -14.57 23.81
C LEU A 26 -2.22 -14.43 24.01
N PRO A 27 -3.08 -14.65 22.99
CA PRO A 27 -4.52 -14.50 23.18
C PRO A 27 -5.10 -15.46 24.23
N PHE A 28 -4.57 -16.68 24.32
CA PHE A 28 -5.03 -17.67 25.30
C PHE A 28 -4.63 -17.28 26.73
N LEU A 29 -3.41 -16.77 26.91
CA LEU A 29 -2.90 -16.30 28.19
C LEU A 29 -3.66 -15.06 28.68
N GLN A 30 -3.85 -14.06 27.80
CA GLN A 30 -4.62 -12.86 28.11
C GLN A 30 -6.08 -13.18 28.44
N TRP A 31 -6.69 -14.12 27.71
CA TRP A 31 -8.05 -14.57 28.02
C TRP A 31 -8.10 -15.24 29.39
N GLN A 32 -7.18 -16.15 29.69
CA GLN A 32 -7.13 -16.85 30.96
C GLN A 32 -6.95 -15.88 32.13
N GLU A 33 -6.04 -14.90 32.01
CA GLU A 33 -5.83 -13.87 33.03
C GLU A 33 -7.11 -13.05 33.28
N CYS A 34 -7.70 -12.52 32.20
CA CYS A 34 -8.93 -11.73 32.29
C CYS A 34 -10.10 -12.55 32.84
N PHE A 35 -10.26 -13.78 32.37
CA PHE A 35 -11.33 -14.68 32.79
C PHE A 35 -11.17 -15.10 34.25
N ALA A 36 -9.96 -15.40 34.72
CA ALA A 36 -9.72 -15.80 36.11
C ALA A 36 -10.14 -14.73 37.12
N VAL A 37 -9.92 -13.46 36.80
CA VAL A 37 -10.35 -12.32 37.63
C VAL A 37 -11.87 -12.20 37.71
N LEU A 38 -12.57 -12.53 36.61
CA LEU A 38 -14.02 -12.36 36.49
C LEU A 38 -14.81 -13.63 36.85
N ALA A 39 -14.18 -14.80 36.84
CA ALA A 39 -14.85 -16.10 36.91
C ALA A 39 -15.80 -16.25 38.10
N THR A 40 -15.48 -15.68 39.27
CA THR A 40 -16.33 -15.76 40.47
C THR A 40 -17.53 -14.82 40.44
N ARG A 41 -17.52 -13.81 39.56
CA ARG A 41 -18.56 -12.78 39.43
C ARG A 41 -19.50 -13.03 38.26
N LEU A 42 -19.10 -13.89 37.31
CA LEU A 42 -19.92 -14.23 36.14
C LEU A 42 -21.11 -15.12 36.52
N PRO A 43 -22.27 -14.98 35.85
CA PRO A 43 -23.37 -15.92 35.93
C PRO A 43 -22.88 -17.36 35.66
N LYS A 44 -23.39 -18.32 36.44
CA LYS A 44 -22.89 -19.70 36.43
C LYS A 44 -22.96 -20.35 35.04
N ASP A 45 -24.05 -20.12 34.32
CA ASP A 45 -24.29 -20.69 32.99
C ASP A 45 -23.32 -20.10 31.96
N LEU A 46 -23.13 -18.78 31.96
CA LEU A 46 -22.16 -18.09 31.09
C LEU A 46 -20.74 -18.60 31.35
N ARG A 47 -20.35 -18.70 32.62
CA ARG A 47 -19.03 -19.16 33.04
C ARG A 47 -18.76 -20.58 32.54
N MET A 48 -19.69 -21.51 32.76
CA MET A 48 -19.52 -22.90 32.32
C MET A 48 -19.45 -23.01 30.79
N MET A 49 -20.25 -22.22 30.07
CA MET A 49 -20.23 -22.21 28.60
C MET A 49 -18.89 -21.69 28.05
N LEU A 50 -18.39 -20.57 28.58
CA LEU A 50 -17.11 -19.99 28.18
C LEU A 50 -15.94 -20.92 28.53
N GLU A 51 -15.94 -21.52 29.72
CA GLU A 51 -14.88 -22.44 30.14
C GLU A 51 -14.86 -23.72 29.30
N SER A 52 -16.03 -24.31 29.03
CA SER A 52 -16.16 -25.49 28.17
C SER A 52 -15.61 -25.21 26.77
N LYS A 53 -16.02 -24.08 26.17
CA LYS A 53 -15.55 -23.69 24.84
C LYS A 53 -14.07 -23.37 24.83
N TYR A 54 -13.56 -22.64 25.80
CA TYR A 54 -12.13 -22.38 25.91
C TYR A 54 -11.30 -23.68 25.98
N ARG A 55 -11.71 -24.65 26.81
CA ARG A 55 -11.01 -25.95 26.94
C ARG A 55 -11.00 -26.77 25.65
N GLU A 56 -12.09 -26.73 24.89
CA GLU A 56 -12.18 -27.36 23.57
C GLU A 56 -11.10 -26.80 22.62
N PHE A 57 -11.01 -25.47 22.51
CA PHE A 57 -10.04 -24.81 21.63
C PHE A 57 -8.60 -24.89 22.13
N GLU A 58 -8.38 -24.84 23.43
CA GLU A 58 -7.06 -25.03 24.03
C GLU A 58 -6.50 -26.42 23.70
N SER A 59 -7.35 -27.46 23.75
CA SER A 59 -6.97 -28.83 23.35
C SER A 59 -6.64 -28.92 21.84
N ILE A 60 -7.42 -28.24 20.99
CA ILE A 60 -7.20 -28.23 19.54
C ILE A 60 -5.90 -27.49 19.19
N SER A 61 -5.64 -26.33 19.81
CA SER A 61 -4.44 -25.50 19.58
C SER A 61 -3.15 -26.23 19.97
N ARG A 62 -3.15 -27.00 21.07
CA ARG A 62 -1.99 -27.83 21.44
C ARG A 62 -1.69 -28.95 20.43
N ASN A 63 -2.70 -29.40 19.69
CA ASN A 63 -2.57 -30.52 18.74
C ASN A 63 -2.44 -30.05 17.28
N SER A 64 -2.73 -28.78 16.98
CA SER A 64 -2.71 -28.21 15.64
C SER A 64 -2.07 -26.83 15.65
N LEU A 65 -0.98 -26.68 14.89
CA LEU A 65 -0.22 -25.43 14.72
C LEU A 65 -1.01 -24.31 14.01
N THR A 66 -2.23 -24.58 13.52
CA THR A 66 -3.02 -23.66 12.70
C THR A 66 -4.35 -23.23 13.35
N ALA A 67 -4.61 -23.63 14.60
CA ALA A 67 -5.87 -23.28 15.26
C ALA A 67 -5.78 -21.89 15.89
N ASP A 68 -6.41 -20.91 15.26
CA ASP A 68 -6.52 -19.54 15.77
C ASP A 68 -7.43 -19.47 17.01
N PHE A 69 -7.16 -18.48 17.86
CA PHE A 69 -7.97 -18.18 19.04
C PHE A 69 -9.44 -17.91 18.65
N PRO A 70 -10.44 -18.53 19.30
CA PRO A 70 -11.85 -18.48 18.91
C PRO A 70 -12.57 -17.17 19.29
N ALA A 71 -11.97 -16.02 18.98
CA ALA A 71 -12.44 -14.68 19.35
C ALA A 71 -13.90 -14.43 18.99
N LYS A 72 -14.29 -14.68 17.72
CA LYS A 72 -15.65 -14.46 17.22
C LYS A 72 -16.69 -15.30 17.95
N LEU A 73 -16.35 -16.55 18.26
CA LEU A 73 -17.26 -17.46 18.97
C LEU A 73 -17.44 -17.02 20.42
N LEU A 74 -16.34 -16.71 21.12
CA LEU A 74 -16.39 -16.23 22.51
C LEU A 74 -17.17 -14.93 22.64
N LYS A 75 -16.95 -13.99 21.71
CA LYS A 75 -17.76 -12.77 21.59
C LYS A 75 -19.24 -13.09 21.39
N GLY A 76 -19.57 -13.97 20.45
CA GLY A 76 -20.95 -14.35 20.16
C GLY A 76 -21.67 -14.94 21.38
N ILE A 77 -20.97 -15.71 22.22
CA ILE A 77 -21.51 -16.22 23.49
C ILE A 77 -21.80 -15.08 24.47
N LEU A 78 -20.88 -14.12 24.61
CA LEU A 78 -21.05 -12.96 25.48
C LEU A 78 -22.24 -12.09 25.02
N GLU A 79 -22.35 -11.83 23.72
CA GLU A 79 -23.45 -11.04 23.13
C GLU A 79 -24.80 -11.74 23.27
N ALA A 80 -24.86 -13.05 23.00
CA ALA A 80 -26.09 -13.83 23.20
C ALA A 80 -26.56 -13.80 24.65
N HIS A 81 -25.63 -13.87 25.61
CA HIS A 81 -25.97 -13.78 27.02
C HIS A 81 -26.46 -12.38 27.41
N LEU A 82 -25.85 -11.32 26.89
CA LEU A 82 -26.34 -9.94 27.10
C LEU A 82 -27.77 -9.73 26.57
N LEU A 83 -28.09 -10.32 25.42
CA LEU A 83 -29.42 -10.25 24.82
C LEU A 83 -30.46 -11.05 25.61
N SER A 84 -30.06 -12.16 26.24
CA SER A 84 -30.93 -12.99 27.07
C SER A 84 -31.20 -12.42 28.47
N CYS A 85 -30.41 -11.43 28.91
CA CYS A 85 -30.55 -10.81 30.23
C CYS A 85 -31.65 -9.74 30.27
N ASP A 86 -32.30 -9.66 31.43
CA ASP A 86 -33.29 -8.62 31.74
C ASP A 86 -32.69 -7.22 31.61
N GLU A 87 -33.49 -6.27 31.08
CA GLU A 87 -33.09 -4.88 30.84
C GLU A 87 -32.51 -4.18 32.09
N LYS A 88 -32.97 -4.56 33.28
CA LYS A 88 -32.52 -3.96 34.56
C LYS A 88 -31.09 -4.35 34.93
N ASP A 89 -30.67 -5.56 34.58
CA ASP A 89 -29.36 -6.12 34.96
C ASP A 89 -28.35 -6.05 33.82
N ARG A 90 -28.81 -5.82 32.58
CA ARG A 90 -27.97 -5.76 31.38
C ARG A 90 -26.82 -4.76 31.52
N GLY A 91 -27.08 -3.54 31.99
CA GLY A 91 -26.04 -2.51 32.13
C GLY A 91 -25.00 -2.80 33.22
N ALA A 92 -25.33 -3.64 34.22
CA ALA A 92 -24.35 -4.10 35.21
C ALA A 92 -23.51 -5.25 34.66
N LEU A 93 -24.14 -6.19 33.95
CA LEU A 93 -23.46 -7.31 33.30
C LEU A 93 -22.54 -6.86 32.16
N GLU A 94 -22.97 -5.89 31.35
CA GLU A 94 -22.16 -5.30 30.27
C GLU A 94 -20.84 -4.74 30.83
N ARG A 95 -20.92 -3.93 31.90
CA ARG A 95 -19.71 -3.42 32.59
C ARG A 95 -18.85 -4.52 33.19
N LEU A 96 -19.46 -5.62 33.65
CA LEU A 96 -18.72 -6.75 34.21
C LEU A 96 -17.95 -7.52 33.14
N ILE A 97 -18.56 -7.75 31.98
CA ILE A 97 -17.94 -8.55 30.90
C ILE A 97 -17.12 -7.72 29.91
N GLU A 98 -17.18 -6.39 29.98
CA GLU A 98 -16.47 -5.48 29.07
C GLU A 98 -14.99 -5.82 28.85
N PRO A 99 -14.20 -6.20 29.88
CA PRO A 99 -12.81 -6.62 29.67
C PRO A 99 -12.67 -7.84 28.76
N LEU A 100 -13.55 -8.85 28.89
CA LEU A 100 -13.57 -10.04 28.04
C LEU A 100 -14.10 -9.71 26.64
N MET A 101 -15.11 -8.84 26.57
CA MET A 101 -15.70 -8.39 25.32
C MET A 101 -14.69 -7.62 24.47
N SER A 102 -13.99 -6.66 25.07
CA SER A 102 -12.93 -5.86 24.43
C SER A 102 -11.78 -6.76 23.94
N LEU A 103 -11.33 -7.70 24.78
CA LEU A 103 -10.31 -8.67 24.40
C LEU A 103 -10.76 -9.52 23.20
N ALA A 104 -11.95 -10.11 23.25
CA ALA A 104 -12.48 -10.91 22.15
C ALA A 104 -12.62 -10.07 20.86
N LYS A 105 -13.12 -8.84 20.96
CA LYS A 105 -13.23 -7.91 19.82
C LYS A 105 -11.88 -7.63 19.16
N SER A 106 -10.85 -7.40 19.97
CA SER A 106 -9.51 -7.07 19.45
C SER A 106 -8.90 -8.20 18.60
N TYR A 107 -9.22 -9.46 18.91
CA TYR A 107 -8.73 -10.66 18.21
C TYR A 107 -9.69 -11.19 17.13
N GLU A 108 -10.78 -10.49 16.79
CA GLU A 108 -11.74 -10.97 15.78
C GLU A 108 -11.11 -11.23 14.40
N GLY A 109 -10.16 -10.39 14.00
CA GLY A 109 -9.37 -10.56 12.79
C GLY A 109 -8.05 -11.31 13.02
N GLY A 110 -7.94 -12.09 14.10
CA GLY A 110 -6.72 -12.79 14.48
C GLY A 110 -5.68 -11.89 15.17
N ARG A 111 -4.43 -12.39 15.27
CA ARG A 111 -3.33 -11.70 15.97
C ARG A 111 -2.96 -10.36 15.34
N GLU A 112 -2.98 -10.27 14.00
CA GLU A 112 -2.70 -9.03 13.27
C GLU A 112 -3.72 -7.93 13.63
N SER A 113 -5.00 -8.30 13.76
CA SER A 113 -6.05 -7.37 14.20
C SER A 113 -5.78 -6.83 15.60
N HIS A 114 -5.38 -7.69 16.54
CA HIS A 114 -5.05 -7.25 17.89
C HIS A 114 -3.82 -6.33 17.92
N ALA A 115 -2.76 -6.70 17.21
CA ALA A 115 -1.57 -5.87 17.04
C ALA A 115 -1.94 -4.49 16.47
N ARG A 116 -2.83 -4.43 15.48
CA ARG A 116 -3.35 -3.19 14.92
C ARG A 116 -4.06 -2.33 15.95
N VAL A 117 -4.93 -2.91 16.78
CA VAL A 117 -5.63 -2.18 17.85
C VAL A 117 -4.64 -1.56 18.82
N ILE A 118 -3.61 -2.30 19.23
CA ILE A 118 -2.55 -1.79 20.12
C ILE A 118 -1.82 -0.62 19.46
N VAL A 119 -1.34 -0.78 18.23
CA VAL A 119 -0.60 0.28 17.52
C VAL A 119 -1.46 1.53 17.32
N HIS A 120 -2.75 1.38 16.97
CA HIS A 120 -3.68 2.51 16.88
C HIS A 120 -3.83 3.25 18.20
N SER A 121 -3.95 2.53 19.32
CA SER A 121 -4.04 3.14 20.65
C SER A 121 -2.75 3.89 21.02
N LEU A 122 -1.59 3.30 20.75
CA LEU A 122 -0.29 3.92 21.03
C LEU A 122 -0.07 5.19 20.17
N PHE A 123 -0.47 5.14 18.90
CA PHE A 123 -0.44 6.30 18.02
C PHE A 123 -1.41 7.39 18.46
N GLU A 124 -2.61 7.02 18.93
CA GLU A 124 -3.55 8.00 19.50
C GLU A 124 -2.99 8.67 20.75
N GLU A 125 -2.41 7.89 21.67
CA GLU A 125 -1.78 8.41 22.88
C GLU A 125 -0.66 9.40 22.53
N TYR A 126 0.20 9.05 21.57
CA TYR A 126 1.23 9.95 21.06
C TYR A 126 0.64 11.23 20.46
N LEU A 127 -0.29 11.11 19.51
CA LEU A 127 -0.83 12.25 18.76
C LEU A 127 -1.63 13.19 19.67
N SER A 128 -2.37 12.64 20.64
CA SER A 128 -3.14 13.42 21.62
C SER A 128 -2.30 14.42 22.42
N VAL A 129 -1.01 14.14 22.58
CA VAL A 129 -0.03 15.04 23.20
C VAL A 129 0.60 15.93 22.14
N GLU A 130 1.21 15.35 21.11
CA GLU A 130 2.10 16.10 20.21
C GLU A 130 1.38 17.07 19.26
N GLU A 131 0.11 16.80 18.92
CA GLU A 131 -0.70 17.73 18.13
C GLU A 131 -0.93 19.06 18.86
N LEU A 132 -0.89 19.07 20.20
CA LEU A 132 -1.00 20.29 20.99
C LEU A 132 0.22 21.20 20.81
N PHE A 133 1.40 20.61 20.55
CA PHE A 133 2.70 21.28 20.44
C PHE A 133 3.18 21.46 19.00
N ASN A 134 2.38 21.07 17.99
CA ASN A 134 2.84 21.04 16.59
C ASN A 134 3.32 22.39 16.05
N ASP A 135 2.52 23.44 16.25
CA ASP A 135 2.81 24.80 15.75
C ASP A 135 2.77 25.86 16.86
N ASN A 136 2.66 25.43 18.12
CA ASN A 136 2.46 26.32 19.25
C ASN A 136 3.72 26.37 20.13
N MET A 137 4.06 27.56 20.62
CA MET A 137 5.10 27.69 21.63
C MET A 137 4.66 27.02 22.93
N LEU A 138 5.59 26.33 23.59
CA LEU A 138 5.32 25.56 24.82
C LEU A 138 4.63 26.40 25.90
N ALA A 139 5.03 27.67 26.06
CA ALA A 139 4.40 28.58 27.03
C ALA A 139 2.91 28.81 26.75
N ASP A 140 2.54 29.06 25.50
CA ASP A 140 1.16 29.32 25.09
C ASP A 140 0.29 28.07 25.24
N VAL A 141 0.85 26.89 24.93
CA VAL A 141 0.16 25.61 25.14
C VAL A 141 -0.14 25.39 26.63
N ILE A 142 0.85 25.62 27.50
CA ILE A 142 0.67 25.47 28.95
C ILE A 142 -0.36 26.47 29.49
N GLU A 143 -0.32 27.73 29.06
CA GLU A 143 -1.30 28.72 29.49
C GLU A 143 -2.73 28.32 29.07
N ARG A 144 -2.90 27.90 27.82
CA ARG A 144 -4.18 27.39 27.30
C ARG A 144 -4.67 26.18 28.11
N MET A 145 -3.77 25.23 28.40
CA MET A 145 -4.09 24.06 29.22
C MET A 145 -4.47 24.44 30.66
N ARG A 146 -3.82 25.43 31.27
CA ARG A 146 -4.18 25.93 32.62
C ARG A 146 -5.60 26.50 32.64
N GLN A 147 -6.04 27.12 31.55
CA GLN A 147 -7.41 27.62 31.43
C GLN A 147 -8.44 26.49 31.23
N GLN A 148 -8.07 25.41 30.52
CA GLN A 148 -8.94 24.25 30.26
C GLN A 148 -9.03 23.29 31.45
N TYR A 149 -7.88 22.96 32.07
CA TYR A 149 -7.75 21.97 33.13
C TYR A 149 -7.61 22.61 34.52
N LYS A 150 -8.46 23.60 34.84
CA LYS A 150 -8.39 24.35 36.11
C LYS A 150 -8.43 23.47 37.37
N LYS A 151 -9.08 22.31 37.29
CA LYS A 151 -9.27 21.38 38.42
C LYS A 151 -8.25 20.24 38.43
N ASP A 152 -7.46 20.09 37.37
CA ASP A 152 -6.54 18.96 37.19
C ASP A 152 -5.21 19.46 36.58
N LEU A 153 -4.43 20.13 37.43
CA LEU A 153 -3.12 20.65 37.03
C LEU A 153 -2.08 19.53 36.86
N LEU A 154 -2.29 18.36 37.49
CA LEU A 154 -1.40 17.21 37.36
C LEU A 154 -1.41 16.67 35.93
N LYS A 155 -2.58 16.61 35.29
CA LYS A 155 -2.69 16.26 33.87
C LYS A 155 -1.83 17.14 32.96
N ILE A 156 -1.69 18.44 33.27
CA ILE A 156 -0.82 19.34 32.51
C ILE A 156 0.64 18.93 32.67
N VAL A 157 1.06 18.59 33.89
CA VAL A 157 2.42 18.10 34.16
C VAL A 157 2.70 16.82 33.38
N ASP A 158 1.77 15.86 33.37
CA ASP A 158 1.92 14.60 32.64
C ASP A 158 2.07 14.81 31.13
N ILE A 159 1.27 15.72 30.55
CA ILE A 159 1.35 16.07 29.13
C ILE A 159 2.69 16.74 28.80
N VAL A 160 3.14 17.68 29.62
CA VAL A 160 4.42 18.37 29.41
C VAL A 160 5.60 17.41 29.58
N LEU A 161 5.56 16.53 30.58
CA LEU A 161 6.58 15.50 30.78
C LEU A 161 6.65 14.55 29.58
N SER A 162 5.49 14.13 29.07
CA SER A 162 5.38 13.33 27.85
C SER A 162 6.04 14.02 26.65
N HIS A 163 5.75 15.30 26.43
CA HIS A 163 6.34 16.08 25.34
C HIS A 163 7.86 16.28 25.49
N GLN A 164 8.38 16.41 26.71
CA GLN A 164 9.83 16.51 26.94
C GLN A 164 10.60 15.25 26.48
N GLY A 165 9.96 14.09 26.54
CA GLY A 165 10.51 12.80 26.09
C GLY A 165 10.47 12.58 24.56
N ILE A 166 10.23 13.62 23.75
CA ILE A 166 9.85 13.47 22.34
C ILE A 166 10.84 12.66 21.50
N LYS A 167 12.14 12.76 21.76
CA LYS A 167 13.16 12.02 20.99
C LYS A 167 12.93 10.51 21.06
N ASN A 168 12.69 9.98 22.26
CA ASN A 168 12.45 8.54 22.46
C ASN A 168 11.07 8.12 21.95
N LYS A 169 10.07 9.01 22.07
CA LYS A 169 8.73 8.78 21.51
C LYS A 169 8.79 8.68 19.98
N ASN A 170 9.52 9.58 19.32
CA ASN A 170 9.66 9.57 17.86
C ASN A 170 10.36 8.31 17.39
N LYS A 171 11.45 7.94 18.05
CA LYS A 171 12.14 6.67 17.77
C LYS A 171 11.19 5.48 17.91
N LEU A 172 10.39 5.43 18.98
CA LEU A 172 9.43 4.35 19.22
C LEU A 172 8.38 4.27 18.09
N VAL A 173 7.76 5.40 17.75
CA VAL A 173 6.73 5.47 16.71
C VAL A 173 7.30 5.11 15.33
N LEU A 174 8.51 5.59 14.99
CA LEU A 174 9.19 5.22 13.74
C LEU A 174 9.40 3.71 13.64
N ARG A 175 9.87 3.06 14.71
CA ARG A 175 10.04 1.60 14.72
C ARG A 175 8.71 0.86 14.51
N PHE A 176 7.62 1.33 15.12
CA PHE A 176 6.29 0.75 14.86
C PHE A 176 5.83 0.98 13.41
N MET A 177 6.09 2.16 12.84
CA MET A 177 5.80 2.42 11.43
C MET A 177 6.55 1.46 10.49
N GLU A 178 7.81 1.17 10.80
CA GLU A 178 8.66 0.27 10.00
C GLU A 178 8.28 -1.20 10.12
N GLN A 179 7.95 -1.67 11.33
CA GLN A 179 7.75 -3.10 11.59
C GLN A 179 6.29 -3.54 11.49
N LEU A 180 5.35 -2.71 11.98
CA LEU A 180 3.94 -3.10 12.12
C LEU A 180 3.01 -2.40 11.14
N VAL A 181 3.39 -1.23 10.61
CA VAL A 181 2.56 -0.46 9.67
C VAL A 181 2.96 -0.72 8.23
N TYR A 182 4.25 -0.77 7.93
CA TYR A 182 4.78 -0.99 6.57
C TYR A 182 4.17 -2.19 5.82
N PRO A 183 3.88 -3.35 6.45
CA PRO A 183 3.26 -4.47 5.74
C PRO A 183 1.86 -4.16 5.22
N ASN A 184 1.08 -3.32 5.91
CA ASN A 184 -0.28 -2.96 5.53
C ASN A 184 -0.60 -1.51 5.94
N PRO A 185 -0.09 -0.49 5.22
CA PRO A 185 -0.21 0.89 5.68
C PRO A 185 -1.63 1.46 5.50
N ALA A 186 -2.44 0.88 4.60
CA ALA A 186 -3.81 1.32 4.32
C ALA A 186 -4.70 1.28 5.57
N ALA A 187 -4.44 0.30 6.44
CA ALA A 187 -5.12 0.13 7.70
C ALA A 187 -4.89 1.22 8.75
N TYR A 188 -3.84 2.01 8.59
CA TYR A 188 -3.45 3.08 9.51
C TYR A 188 -3.63 4.46 8.88
N ARG A 189 -4.33 4.55 7.74
CA ARG A 189 -4.47 5.76 6.92
C ARG A 189 -4.80 6.99 7.75
N ASP A 190 -5.81 6.94 8.61
CA ASP A 190 -6.24 8.10 9.41
C ASP A 190 -5.15 8.60 10.35
N LYS A 191 -4.40 7.69 10.98
CA LYS A 191 -3.26 8.04 11.84
C LYS A 191 -2.09 8.59 11.02
N LEU A 192 -1.78 7.96 9.88
CA LEU A 192 -0.71 8.40 8.98
C LEU A 192 -0.97 9.81 8.43
N ILE A 193 -2.22 10.14 8.11
CA ILE A 193 -2.60 11.51 7.71
C ILE A 193 -2.27 12.48 8.83
N ARG A 194 -2.69 12.21 10.07
CA ARG A 194 -2.36 13.06 11.23
C ARG A 194 -0.86 13.22 11.45
N PHE A 195 -0.08 12.13 11.37
CA PHE A 195 1.38 12.19 11.43
C PHE A 195 2.00 13.05 10.31
N SER A 196 1.49 12.95 9.09
CA SER A 196 2.00 13.74 7.95
C SER A 196 1.74 15.24 8.08
N THR A 197 0.74 15.64 8.87
CA THR A 197 0.42 17.06 9.14
C THR A 197 1.26 17.68 10.26
N LEU A 198 2.17 16.91 10.87
CA LEU A 198 3.08 17.43 11.88
C LEU A 198 4.19 18.25 11.20
N ASN A 199 4.27 19.55 11.53
CA ASN A 199 5.10 20.53 10.83
C ASN A 199 6.37 20.92 11.60
N HIS A 200 6.42 20.68 12.92
CA HIS A 200 7.60 21.01 13.70
C HIS A 200 8.82 20.18 13.27
N THR A 201 10.01 20.79 13.33
CA THR A 201 11.29 20.14 12.97
C THR A 201 11.53 18.84 13.73
N ASN A 202 11.08 18.76 14.99
CA ASN A 202 11.11 17.58 15.84
C ASN A 202 10.42 16.36 15.21
N TYR A 203 9.38 16.54 14.38
CA TYR A 203 8.58 15.46 13.79
C TYR A 203 8.92 15.18 12.32
N SER A 204 9.87 15.91 11.74
CA SER A 204 10.18 15.85 10.30
C SER A 204 10.37 14.43 9.75
N GLU A 205 11.12 13.59 10.46
CA GLU A 205 11.36 12.19 10.07
C GLU A 205 10.07 11.35 10.13
N LEU A 206 9.25 11.53 11.16
CA LEU A 206 7.96 10.87 11.30
C LEU A 206 6.98 11.29 10.22
N ALA A 207 6.86 12.59 9.97
CA ALA A 207 5.97 13.14 8.95
C ALA A 207 6.38 12.66 7.56
N LEU A 208 7.68 12.61 7.26
CA LEU A 208 8.22 12.06 6.02
C LEU A 208 7.88 10.57 5.88
N LYS A 209 8.14 9.76 6.91
CA LYS A 209 7.83 8.33 6.89
C LYS A 209 6.34 8.07 6.69
N ALA A 210 5.48 8.83 7.37
CA ALA A 210 4.04 8.72 7.22
C ALA A 210 3.58 9.09 5.80
N SER A 211 4.18 10.13 5.21
CA SER A 211 3.91 10.55 3.83
C SER A 211 4.29 9.48 2.82
N GLN A 212 5.47 8.86 2.97
CA GLN A 212 5.92 7.73 2.13
C GLN A 212 4.96 6.54 2.22
N LEU A 213 4.53 6.19 3.43
CA LEU A 213 3.56 5.11 3.63
C LEU A 213 2.21 5.43 2.98
N LEU A 214 1.74 6.68 3.06
CA LEU A 214 0.52 7.12 2.37
C LEU A 214 0.67 7.07 0.85
N GLU A 215 1.81 7.48 0.30
CA GLU A 215 2.08 7.37 -1.13
C GLU A 215 2.05 5.91 -1.59
N GLN A 216 2.64 5.00 -0.82
CA GLN A 216 2.57 3.56 -1.09
C GLN A 216 1.13 3.04 -1.12
N THR A 217 0.25 3.51 -0.22
CA THR A 217 -1.18 3.13 -0.26
C THR A 217 -1.87 3.63 -1.51
N LYS A 218 -1.65 4.89 -1.89
CA LYS A 218 -2.22 5.47 -3.11
C LYS A 218 -1.74 4.74 -4.37
N LEU A 219 -0.47 4.37 -4.41
CA LEU A 219 0.10 3.59 -5.52
C LEU A 219 -0.54 2.21 -5.59
N SER A 220 -0.71 1.51 -4.46
CA SER A 220 -1.38 0.20 -4.43
C SER A 220 -2.86 0.29 -4.83
N GLU A 221 -3.58 1.31 -4.36
CA GLU A 221 -4.97 1.60 -4.76
C GLU A 221 -5.07 1.88 -6.26
N LEU A 222 -4.19 2.74 -6.79
CA LEU A 222 -4.11 3.05 -8.22
C LEU A 222 -3.83 1.79 -9.04
N ARG A 223 -2.88 0.96 -8.60
CA ARG A 223 -2.58 -0.34 -9.23
C ARG A 223 -3.81 -1.25 -9.27
N SER A 224 -4.53 -1.38 -8.16
CA SER A 224 -5.77 -2.17 -8.11
C SER A 224 -6.86 -1.59 -9.02
N ASN A 225 -6.97 -0.26 -9.09
CA ASN A 225 -7.94 0.41 -9.94
C ASN A 225 -7.62 0.22 -11.43
N ILE A 226 -6.36 0.33 -11.83
CA ILE A 226 -5.90 0.05 -13.20
C ILE A 226 -6.17 -1.42 -13.54
N ALA A 227 -5.78 -2.35 -12.67
CA ALA A 227 -6.00 -3.78 -12.89
C ALA A 227 -7.49 -4.07 -13.11
N ARG A 228 -8.36 -3.52 -12.28
CA ARG A 228 -9.81 -3.68 -12.37
C ARG A 228 -10.39 -3.00 -13.64
N SER A 229 -9.98 -1.77 -13.94
CA SER A 229 -10.45 -1.00 -15.10
C SER A 229 -10.05 -1.60 -16.44
N LEU A 230 -8.84 -2.17 -16.53
CA LEU A 230 -8.36 -2.83 -17.74
C LEU A 230 -8.72 -4.33 -17.79
N SER A 231 -9.25 -4.89 -16.71
CA SER A 231 -9.81 -6.24 -16.69
C SER A 231 -11.18 -6.28 -17.35
N GLU A 232 -11.49 -7.37 -18.04
CA GLU A 232 -12.82 -7.58 -18.63
C GLU A 232 -13.91 -7.82 -17.56
N LEU A 233 -13.52 -8.05 -16.31
CA LEU A 233 -14.40 -8.46 -15.21
C LEU A 233 -15.53 -7.46 -14.92
N GLU A 234 -15.27 -6.15 -15.01
CA GLU A 234 -16.30 -5.11 -14.83
C GLU A 234 -17.34 -5.11 -15.96
N MET A 235 -17.01 -5.70 -17.11
CA MET A 235 -17.91 -5.75 -18.26
C MET A 235 -18.92 -6.90 -18.16
N PHE A 236 -18.87 -7.68 -17.07
CA PHE A 236 -19.80 -8.76 -16.75
C PHE A 236 -20.82 -8.37 -15.65
N THR A 237 -20.65 -7.22 -14.97
CA THR A 237 -21.56 -6.81 -13.90
C THR A 237 -22.72 -5.95 -14.43
N GLU A 238 -23.92 -6.50 -14.30
CA GLU A 238 -25.28 -5.94 -14.47
C GLU A 238 -25.75 -5.53 -15.89
N ASP A 239 -24.94 -4.90 -16.74
CA ASP A 239 -25.32 -4.57 -18.15
C ASP A 239 -24.62 -5.48 -19.20
N GLY A 240 -23.83 -6.45 -18.72
CA GLY A 240 -22.75 -7.10 -19.47
C GLY A 240 -23.09 -8.31 -20.35
N GLU A 241 -24.22 -8.99 -20.14
CA GLU A 241 -24.56 -10.18 -20.93
C GLU A 241 -24.93 -9.84 -22.40
N ASN A 242 -25.26 -8.57 -22.69
CA ASN A 242 -25.71 -8.10 -24.01
C ASN A 242 -24.71 -7.16 -24.72
N MET A 243 -23.49 -6.97 -24.20
CA MET A 243 -22.50 -6.09 -24.85
C MET A 243 -21.77 -6.81 -25.99
N ASP A 244 -22.03 -6.38 -27.22
CA ASP A 244 -21.34 -6.84 -28.43
C ASP A 244 -19.81 -6.72 -28.28
N THR A 245 -19.07 -7.76 -28.70
CA THR A 245 -17.59 -7.83 -28.72
C THR A 245 -16.87 -6.56 -29.24
N PRO A 246 -17.32 -5.88 -30.32
CA PRO A 246 -16.69 -4.63 -30.76
C PRO A 246 -16.87 -3.45 -29.79
N LYS A 247 -18.04 -3.30 -29.15
CA LYS A 247 -18.28 -2.24 -28.15
C LYS A 247 -17.40 -2.45 -26.92
N ARG A 248 -17.21 -3.72 -26.53
CA ARG A 248 -16.28 -4.12 -25.47
C ARG A 248 -14.85 -3.66 -25.74
N LYS A 249 -14.35 -3.96 -26.94
CA LYS A 249 -13.00 -3.52 -27.36
C LYS A 249 -12.85 -1.99 -27.39
N SER A 250 -13.88 -1.28 -27.84
CA SER A 250 -13.88 0.18 -27.86
C SER A 250 -13.77 0.79 -26.46
N ALA A 251 -14.56 0.31 -25.50
CA ALA A 251 -14.55 0.82 -24.12
C ALA A 251 -13.19 0.58 -23.43
N ILE A 252 -12.57 -0.59 -23.65
CA ILE A 252 -11.23 -0.87 -23.12
C ILE A 252 -10.18 0.05 -23.75
N ASN A 253 -10.25 0.28 -25.07
CA ASN A 253 -9.33 1.19 -25.75
C ASN A 253 -9.46 2.64 -25.25
N GLU A 254 -10.68 3.09 -24.95
CA GLU A 254 -10.93 4.41 -24.34
C GLU A 254 -10.25 4.51 -22.96
N ARG A 255 -10.48 3.53 -22.08
CA ARG A 255 -9.81 3.46 -20.75
C ARG A 255 -8.28 3.45 -20.87
N MET A 256 -7.73 2.79 -21.88
CA MET A 256 -6.29 2.79 -22.15
C MET A 256 -5.81 4.17 -22.59
N GLU A 257 -6.55 4.89 -23.45
CA GLU A 257 -6.20 6.23 -23.91
C GLU A 257 -6.29 7.27 -22.77
N ASP A 258 -7.24 7.10 -21.85
CA ASP A 258 -7.33 7.91 -20.63
C ASP A 258 -6.07 7.77 -19.77
N LEU A 259 -5.57 6.54 -19.60
CA LEU A 259 -4.31 6.29 -18.88
C LEU A 259 -3.08 6.82 -19.62
N VAL A 260 -3.08 6.74 -20.96
CA VAL A 260 -1.99 7.28 -21.79
C VAL A 260 -1.92 8.80 -21.66
N SER A 261 -3.06 9.49 -21.69
CA SER A 261 -3.16 10.94 -21.61
C SER A 261 -3.21 11.52 -20.19
N ALA A 262 -3.25 10.68 -19.15
CA ALA A 262 -3.34 11.10 -17.76
C ALA A 262 -2.17 12.01 -17.36
N SER A 263 -2.47 13.12 -16.68
CA SER A 263 -1.44 14.02 -16.12
C SER A 263 -0.78 13.45 -14.86
N LEU A 264 -1.43 12.49 -14.19
CA LEU A 264 -0.91 11.80 -13.02
C LEU A 264 0.21 10.82 -13.41
N ALA A 265 1.22 10.65 -12.54
CA ALA A 265 2.23 9.61 -12.70
C ALA A 265 1.58 8.23 -12.46
N VAL A 266 1.35 7.48 -13.53
CA VAL A 266 0.73 6.13 -13.52
C VAL A 266 1.74 5.03 -13.84
N GLU A 267 2.95 5.41 -14.24
CA GLU A 267 4.02 4.53 -14.73
C GLU A 267 4.40 3.49 -13.68
N ASP A 268 4.62 3.90 -12.43
CA ASP A 268 4.98 2.98 -11.34
C ASP A 268 3.87 1.96 -11.05
N ALA A 269 2.60 2.38 -11.15
CA ALA A 269 1.46 1.49 -10.97
C ALA A 269 1.33 0.50 -12.15
N LEU A 270 1.60 0.94 -13.38
CA LEU A 270 1.63 0.08 -14.57
C LEU A 270 2.78 -0.95 -14.51
N VAL A 271 3.99 -0.50 -14.17
CA VAL A 271 5.16 -1.39 -13.99
C VAL A 271 4.87 -2.44 -12.92
N GLY A 272 4.18 -2.06 -11.84
CA GLY A 272 3.73 -2.97 -10.80
C GLY A 272 2.79 -4.10 -11.26
N LEU A 273 2.21 -4.00 -12.47
CA LEU A 273 1.31 -5.00 -13.07
C LEU A 273 1.97 -5.82 -14.19
N PHE A 274 3.26 -5.63 -14.46
CA PHE A 274 3.96 -6.36 -15.53
C PHE A 274 4.11 -7.87 -15.28
N ASP A 275 3.95 -8.35 -14.05
CA ASP A 275 3.93 -9.80 -13.72
C ASP A 275 2.55 -10.30 -13.27
N HIS A 276 1.49 -9.65 -13.75
CA HIS A 276 0.13 -10.11 -13.46
C HIS A 276 -0.15 -11.49 -14.09
N SER A 277 -0.92 -12.34 -13.38
CA SER A 277 -1.24 -13.72 -13.80
C SER A 277 -2.13 -13.77 -15.05
N ASP A 278 -3.06 -12.84 -15.20
CA ASP A 278 -3.83 -12.65 -16.43
C ASP A 278 -2.98 -11.99 -17.53
N HIS A 279 -2.62 -12.79 -18.54
CA HIS A 279 -1.87 -12.36 -19.72
C HIS A 279 -2.63 -11.33 -20.59
N THR A 280 -3.95 -11.30 -20.54
CA THR A 280 -4.76 -10.31 -21.28
C THR A 280 -4.60 -8.94 -20.65
N LEU A 281 -4.74 -8.86 -19.33
CA LEU A 281 -4.46 -7.64 -18.58
C LEU A 281 -3.00 -7.22 -18.72
N GLN A 282 -2.05 -8.16 -18.57
CA GLN A 282 -0.62 -7.89 -18.72
C GLN A 282 -0.32 -7.25 -20.09
N ARG A 283 -0.88 -7.80 -21.18
CA ARG A 283 -0.74 -7.24 -22.53
C ARG A 283 -1.24 -5.79 -22.61
N ARG A 284 -2.44 -5.51 -22.06
CA ARG A 284 -3.02 -4.16 -22.07
C ARG A 284 -2.17 -3.18 -21.28
N VAL A 285 -1.71 -3.57 -20.09
CA VAL A 285 -0.86 -2.74 -19.23
C VAL A 285 0.45 -2.37 -19.94
N VAL A 286 1.14 -3.35 -20.52
CA VAL A 286 2.40 -3.12 -21.24
C VAL A 286 2.17 -2.23 -22.47
N GLU A 287 1.07 -2.45 -23.18
CA GLU A 287 0.69 -1.63 -24.34
C GLU A 287 0.39 -0.18 -23.93
N THR A 288 -0.39 0.04 -22.87
CA THR A 288 -0.64 1.36 -22.29
C THR A 288 0.66 2.05 -21.88
N TYR A 289 1.57 1.32 -21.23
CA TYR A 289 2.88 1.85 -20.83
C TYR A 289 3.71 2.32 -22.04
N ILE A 290 3.83 1.48 -23.08
CA ILE A 290 4.56 1.83 -24.31
C ILE A 290 3.91 3.04 -24.99
N ARG A 291 2.58 3.04 -25.15
CA ARG A 291 1.85 4.14 -25.78
C ARG A 291 2.06 5.47 -25.06
N ARG A 292 2.07 5.43 -23.73
CA ARG A 292 2.31 6.59 -22.87
C ARG A 292 3.73 7.13 -23.00
N LEU A 293 4.72 6.24 -22.92
CA LEU A 293 6.14 6.63 -22.97
C LEU A 293 6.55 7.22 -24.32
N TYR A 294 5.93 6.74 -25.41
CA TYR A 294 6.22 7.15 -26.78
C TYR A 294 5.16 8.07 -27.37
N GLN A 295 4.27 8.66 -26.58
CA GLN A 295 3.27 9.60 -27.10
C GLN A 295 3.95 10.90 -27.59
N PRO A 296 3.52 11.51 -28.71
CA PRO A 296 2.55 11.04 -29.71
C PRO A 296 3.15 10.21 -30.86
N TYR A 297 4.40 9.79 -30.72
CA TYR A 297 5.24 9.24 -31.79
C TYR A 297 5.06 7.74 -32.05
N VAL A 298 4.37 7.00 -31.17
CA VAL A 298 4.13 5.57 -31.33
C VAL A 298 3.19 5.28 -32.51
N VAL A 299 3.55 4.29 -33.33
CA VAL A 299 2.64 3.77 -34.35
C VAL A 299 1.67 2.80 -33.67
N LYS A 300 0.41 3.22 -33.43
CA LYS A 300 -0.55 2.51 -32.56
C LYS A 300 -0.75 1.02 -32.91
N GLU A 301 -0.73 0.64 -34.19
CA GLU A 301 -0.94 -0.75 -34.64
C GLU A 301 0.35 -1.58 -34.76
N SER A 302 1.52 -1.00 -34.45
CA SER A 302 2.82 -1.67 -34.58
C SER A 302 3.18 -2.54 -33.38
N ILE A 303 2.49 -2.39 -32.25
CA ILE A 303 2.84 -3.03 -30.98
C ILE A 303 2.55 -4.54 -31.07
N ARG A 304 3.60 -5.35 -30.99
CA ARG A 304 3.55 -6.82 -30.97
C ARG A 304 4.10 -7.34 -29.65
N MET A 305 3.57 -8.47 -29.20
CA MET A 305 4.00 -9.11 -27.95
C MET A 305 4.12 -10.62 -28.13
N GLN A 306 5.20 -11.19 -27.62
CA GLN A 306 5.53 -12.61 -27.68
C GLN A 306 5.99 -13.15 -26.32
N TRP A 307 5.40 -14.26 -25.90
CA TRP A 307 5.81 -14.95 -24.68
C TRP A 307 6.97 -15.90 -24.99
N HIS A 308 8.09 -15.67 -24.34
CA HIS A 308 9.27 -16.52 -24.38
C HIS A 308 9.37 -17.32 -23.08
N ARG A 309 10.10 -18.44 -23.08
CA ARG A 309 10.37 -19.25 -21.86
C ARG A 309 11.01 -18.44 -20.73
N SER A 310 11.69 -17.36 -21.10
CA SER A 310 12.48 -16.49 -20.23
C SER A 310 11.73 -15.24 -19.75
N GLY A 311 10.54 -14.94 -20.29
CA GLY A 311 9.82 -13.68 -20.04
C GLY A 311 8.94 -13.24 -21.22
N LEU A 312 8.45 -12.00 -21.16
CA LEU A 312 7.63 -11.38 -22.22
C LEU A 312 8.49 -10.42 -23.05
N ILE A 313 8.37 -10.49 -24.38
CA ILE A 313 9.00 -9.58 -25.34
C ILE A 313 7.90 -8.74 -25.97
N ALA A 314 8.08 -7.41 -26.01
CA ALA A 314 7.23 -6.50 -26.75
C ALA A 314 8.08 -5.70 -27.75
N SER A 315 7.56 -5.47 -28.96
CA SER A 315 8.23 -4.70 -30.01
C SER A 315 7.28 -3.72 -30.66
N TRP A 316 7.73 -2.51 -31.00
CA TRP A 316 6.91 -1.48 -31.64
C TRP A 316 7.74 -0.60 -32.58
N GLU A 317 7.05 0.15 -33.44
CA GLU A 317 7.62 1.22 -34.26
C GLU A 317 7.25 2.58 -33.66
N PHE A 318 8.18 3.53 -33.72
CA PHE A 318 7.94 4.92 -33.35
C PHE A 318 8.65 5.87 -34.32
N LEU A 319 8.17 7.11 -34.39
CA LEU A 319 8.72 8.16 -35.23
C LEU A 319 9.66 9.04 -34.42
N GLU A 320 10.92 9.18 -34.84
CA GLU A 320 11.83 10.18 -34.27
C GLU A 320 11.87 11.40 -35.19
N GLU A 321 11.47 12.57 -34.67
CA GLU A 321 11.58 13.84 -35.39
C GLU A 321 12.98 14.42 -35.18
N HIS A 322 13.81 14.43 -36.23
CA HIS A 322 15.05 15.21 -36.24
C HIS A 322 14.82 16.59 -36.86
N MET A 323 15.23 17.64 -36.14
CA MET A 323 15.25 19.01 -36.65
C MET A 323 16.65 19.32 -37.19
N GLU A 324 16.88 19.11 -38.49
CA GLU A 324 18.12 19.53 -39.14
C GLU A 324 17.97 20.97 -39.67
N ARG A 325 18.81 21.89 -39.18
CA ARG A 325 19.00 23.20 -39.84
C ARG A 325 20.01 23.00 -40.96
N LYS A 326 19.56 23.01 -42.22
CA LYS A 326 20.45 23.18 -43.37
C LYS A 326 21.09 24.56 -43.28
N ASN A 327 22.36 24.64 -42.88
CA ASN A 327 23.19 25.79 -43.21
C ASN A 327 23.59 25.63 -44.68
N SER A 328 22.88 26.30 -45.59
CA SER A 328 23.39 26.53 -46.93
C SER A 328 24.63 27.41 -46.82
N GLY A 329 25.81 26.82 -46.99
CA GLY A 329 27.06 27.56 -47.16
C GLY A 329 27.02 28.43 -48.42
N LEU A 330 27.59 29.62 -48.29
CA LEU A 330 27.65 30.73 -49.24
C LEU A 330 28.08 30.32 -50.67
N ASP A 331 27.37 30.82 -51.69
CA ASP A 331 27.86 31.98 -52.46
C ASP A 331 26.75 32.63 -53.33
N ASP A 332 26.70 33.95 -53.20
CA ASP A 332 26.12 35.03 -54.01
C ASP A 332 24.60 35.20 -54.32
N GLN A 333 24.16 36.39 -53.87
CA GLN A 333 23.08 37.29 -54.32
C GLN A 333 21.61 37.03 -53.96
N GLU A 334 21.19 37.81 -52.95
CA GLU A 334 19.90 38.49 -52.74
C GLU A 334 18.60 37.77 -53.14
N THR A 335 18.00 37.04 -52.20
CA THR A 335 16.53 37.01 -51.95
C THR A 335 16.24 36.51 -50.52
N PRO A 336 15.19 37.01 -49.82
CA PRO A 336 14.83 36.53 -48.49
C PRO A 336 13.93 35.30 -48.61
N GLU A 337 14.47 34.17 -49.06
CA GLU A 337 13.71 32.91 -49.03
C GLU A 337 13.78 32.26 -47.64
N LYS A 338 12.58 32.03 -47.10
CA LYS A 338 12.32 31.29 -45.86
C LYS A 338 13.17 30.02 -45.83
N GLY A 339 14.06 29.89 -44.84
CA GLY A 339 14.75 28.63 -44.57
C GLY A 339 13.73 27.50 -44.43
N LEU A 340 13.69 26.61 -45.41
CA LEU A 340 12.90 25.38 -45.38
C LEU A 340 13.48 24.48 -44.29
N VAL A 341 12.81 24.45 -43.14
CA VAL A 341 13.02 23.42 -42.13
C VAL A 341 12.39 22.13 -42.66
N GLU A 342 13.19 21.26 -43.28
CA GLU A 342 12.76 19.91 -43.64
C GLU A 342 12.64 19.07 -42.36
N LYS A 343 11.41 18.86 -41.87
CA LYS A 343 11.15 17.86 -40.84
C LYS A 343 11.34 16.47 -41.47
N ARG A 344 12.44 15.79 -41.14
CA ARG A 344 12.63 14.39 -41.52
C ARG A 344 12.22 13.51 -40.34
N SER A 345 11.11 12.79 -40.49
CA SER A 345 10.66 11.79 -39.51
C SER A 345 11.21 10.42 -39.92
N GLU A 346 12.09 9.85 -39.11
CA GLU A 346 12.61 8.49 -39.33
C GLU A 346 11.81 7.48 -38.50
N ARG A 347 11.44 6.35 -39.12
CA ARG A 347 10.84 5.23 -38.39
C ARG A 347 11.94 4.44 -37.69
N LYS A 348 11.81 4.29 -36.38
CA LYS A 348 12.70 3.50 -35.52
C LYS A 348 11.90 2.44 -34.79
N TRP A 349 12.59 1.44 -34.26
CA TRP A 349 11.96 0.38 -33.50
C TRP A 349 12.36 0.42 -32.03
N GLY A 350 11.41 0.04 -31.18
CA GLY A 350 11.62 -0.18 -29.76
C GLY A 350 11.35 -1.64 -29.41
N ALA A 351 12.11 -2.17 -28.46
CA ALA A 351 11.86 -3.47 -27.86
C ALA A 351 11.82 -3.36 -26.34
N MET A 352 11.03 -4.20 -25.70
CA MET A 352 10.94 -4.31 -24.25
C MET A 352 11.00 -5.77 -23.85
N VAL A 353 11.80 -6.08 -22.84
CA VAL A 353 11.86 -7.42 -22.26
C VAL A 353 11.45 -7.34 -20.78
N ILE A 354 10.52 -8.20 -20.38
CA ILE A 354 10.03 -8.31 -19.01
C ILE A 354 10.48 -9.66 -18.46
N ILE A 355 11.35 -9.64 -17.45
CA ILE A 355 11.97 -10.83 -16.86
C ILE A 355 11.76 -10.89 -15.35
N LYS A 356 11.69 -12.11 -14.80
CA LYS A 356 11.59 -12.32 -13.35
C LYS A 356 12.94 -12.36 -12.63
N SER A 357 14.03 -12.56 -13.38
CA SER A 357 15.37 -12.69 -12.84
C SER A 357 16.42 -12.31 -13.88
N LEU A 358 17.47 -11.63 -13.42
CA LEU A 358 18.63 -11.22 -14.22
C LEU A 358 19.33 -12.41 -14.90
N GLN A 359 19.21 -13.62 -14.37
CA GLN A 359 19.80 -14.82 -14.97
C GLN A 359 19.29 -15.09 -16.40
N PHE A 360 18.07 -14.64 -16.70
CA PHE A 360 17.43 -14.86 -18.00
C PHE A 360 17.79 -13.80 -19.04
N LEU A 361 18.45 -12.72 -18.61
CA LEU A 361 18.73 -11.54 -19.42
C LEU A 361 19.47 -11.86 -20.74
N PRO A 362 20.57 -12.65 -20.76
CA PRO A 362 21.28 -12.92 -22.01
C PRO A 362 20.43 -13.68 -23.03
N SER A 363 19.60 -14.61 -22.54
CA SER A 363 18.74 -15.44 -23.40
C SER A 363 17.61 -14.63 -24.03
N ILE A 364 16.97 -13.74 -23.25
CA ILE A 364 15.83 -12.96 -23.72
C ILE A 364 16.25 -11.81 -24.62
N ILE A 365 17.43 -11.20 -24.38
CA ILE A 365 17.95 -10.14 -25.24
C ILE A 365 18.27 -10.72 -26.63
N SER A 366 18.92 -11.89 -26.68
CA SER A 366 19.19 -12.57 -27.96
C SER A 366 17.89 -12.84 -28.73
N ALA A 367 16.85 -13.34 -28.04
CA ALA A 367 15.55 -13.58 -28.65
C ALA A 367 14.87 -12.29 -29.15
N ALA A 368 14.91 -11.21 -28.35
CA ALA A 368 14.32 -9.93 -28.73
C ALA A 368 15.02 -9.32 -29.96
N LEU A 369 16.36 -9.40 -30.03
CA LEU A 369 17.13 -8.92 -31.19
C LEU A 369 16.86 -9.72 -32.46
N THR A 370 16.65 -11.04 -32.35
CA THR A 370 16.26 -11.85 -33.52
C THR A 370 14.87 -11.49 -34.03
N GLU A 371 13.95 -11.15 -33.14
CA GLU A 371 12.58 -10.76 -33.51
C GLU A 371 12.56 -9.41 -34.24
N THR A 372 13.34 -8.43 -33.78
CA THR A 372 13.39 -7.09 -34.39
C THR A 372 14.01 -7.09 -35.78
N ASN A 373 15.00 -7.97 -36.03
CA ASN A 373 15.66 -8.10 -37.32
C ASN A 373 14.75 -8.68 -38.42
N HIS A 374 13.68 -9.40 -38.07
CA HIS A 374 12.75 -9.97 -39.05
C HIS A 374 11.84 -8.93 -39.72
N ASN A 375 11.76 -7.70 -39.21
CA ASN A 375 10.97 -6.61 -39.82
C ASN A 375 11.80 -5.69 -40.74
N GLU A 376 13.10 -5.98 -40.99
CA GLU A 376 13.92 -5.16 -41.88
C GLU A 376 13.61 -5.40 -43.37
N HIS A 377 12.68 -4.63 -43.92
CA HIS A 377 12.80 -4.10 -45.28
C HIS A 377 13.43 -2.70 -45.19
N VAL A 378 14.70 -2.61 -44.79
CA VAL A 378 15.43 -1.34 -44.79
C VAL A 378 16.59 -1.44 -45.78
N SER A 379 16.57 -0.51 -46.72
CA SER A 379 17.61 -0.27 -47.73
C SER A 379 18.99 -0.19 -47.07
N ALA A 380 19.95 -0.96 -47.60
CA ALA A 380 21.34 -0.96 -47.18
C ALA A 380 21.91 0.48 -47.19
N GLY A 381 22.08 1.09 -46.02
CA GLY A 381 22.75 2.39 -45.90
C GLY A 381 22.29 3.34 -44.80
N ALA A 382 21.22 3.07 -44.04
CA ALA A 382 20.83 3.93 -42.91
C ALA A 382 21.64 3.59 -41.64
N PRO A 383 22.12 4.58 -40.86
CA PRO A 383 22.83 4.33 -39.61
C PRO A 383 21.92 3.66 -38.58
N LEU A 384 22.42 2.60 -37.92
CA LEU A 384 21.75 1.83 -36.85
C LEU A 384 21.46 2.63 -35.55
N SER A 385 21.73 3.94 -35.52
CA SER A 385 21.61 4.76 -34.32
C SER A 385 20.18 5.24 -34.09
N GLY A 386 19.57 4.79 -32.98
CA GLY A 386 18.29 5.32 -32.49
C GLY A 386 17.24 4.28 -32.07
N ASN A 387 17.50 2.99 -32.27
CA ASN A 387 16.62 1.95 -31.73
C ASN A 387 16.74 1.89 -30.21
N MET A 388 15.63 1.59 -29.53
CA MET A 388 15.54 1.65 -28.07
C MET A 388 15.21 0.29 -27.48
N MET A 389 15.85 -0.06 -26.35
CA MET A 389 15.54 -1.28 -25.61
C MET A 389 15.22 -0.98 -24.15
N HIS A 390 14.07 -1.47 -23.68
CA HIS A 390 13.60 -1.38 -22.31
C HIS A 390 13.77 -2.74 -21.63
N ILE A 391 14.29 -2.75 -20.41
CA ILE A 391 14.49 -3.98 -19.63
C ILE A 391 13.77 -3.80 -18.31
N ALA A 392 12.66 -4.51 -18.13
CA ALA A 392 11.90 -4.52 -16.89
C ALA A 392 12.18 -5.81 -16.12
N ILE A 393 12.57 -5.66 -14.86
CA ILE A 393 12.83 -6.76 -13.94
C ILE A 393 11.73 -6.75 -12.90
N VAL A 394 10.87 -7.76 -12.91
CA VAL A 394 9.75 -7.85 -11.99
C VAL A 394 10.07 -8.86 -10.90
N GLY A 395 10.06 -8.41 -9.63
CA GLY A 395 10.32 -9.26 -8.47
C GLY A 395 9.14 -10.19 -8.16
N ILE A 396 9.43 -11.33 -7.52
CA ILE A 396 8.46 -12.41 -7.19
C ILE A 396 7.37 -11.97 -6.17
N ASN A 397 7.51 -10.80 -5.53
CA ASN A 397 6.67 -10.39 -4.39
C ASN A 397 5.43 -9.55 -4.72
N ASN A 398 4.99 -9.47 -5.98
CA ASN A 398 3.77 -8.73 -6.35
C ASN A 398 2.56 -9.66 -6.60
N GLN A 399 2.39 -10.69 -5.77
CA GLN A 399 1.06 -11.31 -5.64
C GLN A 399 0.19 -10.36 -4.82
N MET A 400 -0.66 -9.57 -5.50
CA MET A 400 -1.95 -9.20 -4.92
C MET A 400 -2.94 -10.32 -5.19
#